data_AF-A0AAV8FLE3-F1
#
_entry.id   AF-A0AAV8FLE3-F1
#
_cell.length_a   1.000
_cell.length_b   1.000
_cell.length_c   1.000
_cell.angle_alpha   90.00
_cell.angle_beta   90.00
_cell.angle_gamma   90.00
#
_symmetry.space_group_name_H-M   'P 1'
#
loop_
_entity.id
_entity.type
_entity.pdbx_description
1 polymer ?
#
loop_
_entity_poly.entity_id
_entity_poly.type
_entity_poly.pdbx_seq_one_letter_code
_entity_poly.pdbx_strand_id
1 'polypeptide(L)'
;MQRVGKLICSSMGARMDSEPKTGVYLPMCYCLYDIGTGLEVISPLCPQLFLEMAGLGNFAKGMAVVAARATRLPIYSSFAKEGNLSDLFAKGEAISTLFNVFGIGAGIQLASTVCSTMQGKMIVGLLLLALHIYGVTQEMRATPVNTLNPQRTAMIVADFIKLWAINSQFVEFILLQQLVETILDNVKLMMQ
;
A
#
# COMPACT_ATOMS: atom_id res chain seq x y z
N MET A 1 6.17 -16.81 19.33
CA MET A 1 6.23 -15.36 19.03
C MET A 1 5.46 -14.95 17.78
N GLN A 2 5.64 -15.61 16.62
CA GLN A 2 4.91 -15.23 15.38
C GLN A 2 3.39 -15.10 15.55
N ARG A 3 2.73 -16.08 16.19
CA ARG A 3 1.26 -16.05 16.43
C ARG A 3 0.79 -14.84 17.27
N VAL A 4 1.64 -14.33 18.16
CA VAL A 4 1.34 -13.16 19.00
C VAL A 4 1.40 -11.89 18.16
N GLY A 5 2.42 -11.75 17.31
CA GLY A 5 2.51 -10.64 16.35
C GLY A 5 1.30 -10.60 15.41
N LYS A 6 0.79 -11.78 15.00
CA LYS A 6 -0.45 -11.87 14.20
C LYS A 6 -1.68 -11.35 14.95
N LEU A 7 -1.78 -11.63 16.24
CA LEU A 7 -2.93 -11.28 17.07
C LEU A 7 -2.98 -9.78 17.41
N ILE A 8 -1.83 -9.14 17.57
CA ILE A 8 -1.75 -7.68 17.77
C ILE A 8 -2.11 -6.95 16.49
N CYS A 9 -1.57 -7.42 15.36
CA CYS A 9 -1.74 -6.77 14.06
C CYS A 9 -3.12 -7.03 13.42
N SER A 10 -3.86 -8.05 13.87
CA SER A 10 -5.22 -8.31 13.37
C SER A 10 -6.19 -7.16 13.67
N SER A 11 -6.02 -6.48 14.81
CA SER A 11 -6.82 -5.29 15.17
C SER A 11 -6.59 -4.10 14.22
N MET A 12 -5.44 -4.05 13.56
CA MET A 12 -5.07 -3.01 12.60
C MET A 12 -5.54 -3.34 11.18
N GLY A 13 -5.96 -4.58 10.91
CA GLY A 13 -6.30 -5.07 9.57
C GLY A 13 -7.34 -4.21 8.85
N ALA A 14 -8.40 -3.78 9.55
CA ALA A 14 -9.44 -2.93 8.95
C ALA A 14 -8.93 -1.55 8.49
N ARG A 15 -7.92 -1.00 9.17
CA ARG A 15 -7.27 0.26 8.78
C ARG A 15 -6.31 0.05 7.61
N MET A 16 -5.65 -1.11 7.57
CA MET A 16 -4.74 -1.50 6.49
C MET A 16 -5.48 -1.82 5.19
N ASP A 17 -6.69 -2.36 5.29
CA ASP A 17 -7.57 -2.68 4.17
C ASP A 17 -8.14 -1.40 3.53
N SER A 18 -8.55 -0.44 4.36
CA SER A 18 -9.07 0.87 3.92
C SER A 18 -8.02 1.74 3.21
N GLU A 19 -6.76 1.64 3.61
CA GLU A 19 -5.68 2.50 3.16
C GLU A 19 -4.39 1.71 2.84
N PRO A 20 -4.40 0.86 1.79
CA PRO A 20 -3.31 -0.07 1.52
C PRO A 20 -2.00 0.61 1.13
N LYS A 21 -2.05 1.88 0.70
CA LYS A 21 -0.89 2.64 0.23
C LYS A 21 -0.67 4.00 0.88
N THR A 22 -1.53 4.44 1.80
CA THR A 22 -1.22 5.64 2.59
C THR A 22 0.09 5.35 3.33
N GLY A 23 1.08 6.25 3.18
CA GLY A 23 2.53 5.99 3.22
C GLY A 23 3.17 5.42 4.49
N VAL A 24 2.41 4.77 5.36
CA VAL A 24 2.85 4.21 6.63
C VAL A 24 2.77 2.68 6.62
N TYR A 25 1.63 2.06 6.30
CA TYR A 25 1.40 0.65 6.65
C TYR A 25 2.14 -0.38 5.78
N LEU A 26 2.03 -0.25 4.46
CA LEU A 26 2.67 -1.18 3.52
C LEU A 26 4.20 -1.04 3.53
N PRO A 27 4.79 0.19 3.51
CA PRO A 27 6.23 0.37 3.74
C PRO A 27 6.71 -0.14 5.10
N MET A 28 5.97 0.13 6.20
CA MET A 28 6.31 -0.35 7.54
C MET A 28 6.34 -1.87 7.62
N CYS A 29 5.42 -2.55 6.94
CA CYS A 29 5.42 -4.00 6.84
C CYS A 29 6.73 -4.54 6.25
N TYR A 30 7.16 -4.02 5.10
CA TYR A 30 8.40 -4.45 4.47
C TYR A 30 9.62 -4.14 5.35
N CYS A 31 9.67 -2.95 5.96
CA CYS A 31 10.72 -2.61 6.93
C CYS A 31 10.77 -3.59 8.11
N LEU A 32 9.62 -3.94 8.70
CA LEU A 32 9.54 -4.90 9.80
C LEU A 32 9.99 -6.31 9.37
N TYR A 33 9.68 -6.71 8.14
CA TYR A 33 10.10 -7.98 7.59
C TYR A 33 11.63 -8.03 7.41
N ASP A 34 12.21 -6.97 6.85
CA ASP A 34 13.66 -6.84 6.62
C ASP A 34 14.42 -6.77 7.94
N ILE A 35 13.94 -6.00 8.92
CA ILE A 35 14.50 -5.97 10.28
C ILE A 35 14.46 -7.37 10.89
N GLY A 36 13.32 -8.06 10.82
CA GLY A 36 13.19 -9.39 11.40
C GLY A 36 14.08 -10.43 10.73
N THR A 37 14.30 -10.31 9.42
CA THR A 37 15.23 -11.15 8.66
C THR A 37 16.68 -10.82 9.01
N GLY A 38 17.03 -9.54 9.13
CA GLY A 38 18.36 -9.09 9.56
C GLY A 38 18.72 -9.58 10.96
N LEU A 39 17.78 -9.55 11.91
CA LEU A 39 17.97 -10.08 13.27
C LEU A 39 18.29 -11.58 13.26
N GLU A 40 17.65 -12.36 12.39
CA GLU A 40 17.95 -13.79 12.26
C GLU A 40 19.30 -14.05 11.59
N VAL A 41 19.67 -13.28 10.56
CA VAL A 41 20.99 -13.39 9.91
C VAL A 41 22.12 -13.01 10.87
N ILE A 42 21.91 -12.03 11.75
CA ILE A 42 22.89 -11.57 12.74
C ILE A 42 22.89 -12.46 14.00
N SER A 43 21.80 -13.18 14.29
CA SER A 43 21.68 -14.02 15.48
C SER A 43 22.86 -14.97 15.76
N PRO A 44 23.55 -15.57 14.76
CA PRO A 44 24.70 -16.44 15.00
C PRO A 44 25.96 -15.70 15.46
N LEU A 45 26.05 -14.37 15.27
CA LEU A 45 27.18 -13.54 15.73
C LEU A 45 27.10 -13.24 17.24
N CYS A 46 25.91 -13.32 17.83
CA CYS A 46 25.66 -13.03 19.25
C CYS A 46 25.00 -14.24 19.93
N PRO A 47 25.74 -15.34 20.18
CA PRO A 47 25.17 -16.57 20.72
C PRO A 47 24.50 -16.38 22.09
N GLN A 48 24.98 -15.43 22.90
CA GLN A 48 24.39 -15.09 24.20
C GLN A 48 22.98 -14.48 24.12
N LEU A 49 22.63 -13.82 22.99
CA LEU A 49 21.32 -13.18 22.76
C LEU A 49 20.50 -13.90 21.69
N PHE A 50 20.91 -15.10 21.27
CA PHE A 50 20.30 -15.83 20.15
C PHE A 50 18.78 -15.96 20.30
N LEU A 51 18.30 -16.34 21.49
CA LEU A 51 16.88 -16.56 21.74
C LEU A 51 16.07 -15.26 21.66
N GLU A 52 16.62 -14.15 22.16
CA GLU A 52 15.97 -12.84 22.12
C GLU A 52 15.93 -12.30 20.69
N MET A 53 17.05 -12.38 19.97
CA MET A 53 17.17 -11.93 18.58
C MET A 53 16.27 -12.74 17.64
N ALA A 54 16.28 -14.06 17.77
CA ALA A 54 15.41 -14.95 17.01
C ALA A 54 13.93 -14.76 17.39
N GLY A 55 13.64 -14.51 18.66
CA GLY A 55 12.29 -14.25 19.17
C GLY A 55 11.70 -12.95 18.62
N LEU A 56 12.47 -11.85 18.71
CA LEU A 56 12.13 -10.53 18.16
C LEU A 56 12.03 -10.56 16.64
N GLY A 57 12.97 -11.21 15.96
CA GLY A 57 12.95 -11.34 14.50
C GLY A 57 11.69 -12.08 14.02
N ASN A 58 11.33 -13.17 14.68
CA ASN A 58 10.08 -13.89 14.40
C ASN A 58 8.82 -13.10 14.77
N PHE A 59 8.86 -12.30 15.83
CA PHE A 59 7.75 -11.41 16.17
C PHE A 59 7.52 -10.36 15.08
N ALA A 60 8.58 -9.66 14.66
CA ALA A 60 8.53 -8.63 13.61
C ALA A 60 8.03 -9.19 12.27
N LYS A 61 8.57 -10.34 11.82
CA LYS A 61 8.08 -11.03 10.61
C LYS A 61 6.63 -11.47 10.75
N GLY A 62 6.21 -11.92 11.94
CA GLY A 62 4.81 -12.27 12.22
C GLY A 62 3.85 -11.11 12.00
N MET A 63 4.22 -9.91 12.46
CA MET A 63 3.46 -8.68 12.22
C MET A 63 3.44 -8.29 10.74
N ALA A 64 4.61 -8.27 10.09
CA ALA A 64 4.74 -7.96 8.69
C ALA A 64 3.88 -8.87 7.80
N VAL A 65 3.88 -10.18 8.04
CA VAL A 65 3.07 -11.11 7.23
C VAL A 65 1.57 -10.83 7.36
N VAL A 66 1.07 -10.45 8.54
CA VAL A 66 -0.36 -10.08 8.68
C VAL A 66 -0.66 -8.80 7.92
N ALA A 67 0.21 -7.82 8.07
CA ALA A 67 0.10 -6.57 7.36
C ALA A 67 0.06 -6.76 5.83
N ALA A 68 1.03 -7.50 5.28
CA ALA A 68 1.08 -7.80 3.84
C ALA A 68 -0.15 -8.56 3.34
N ARG A 69 -0.74 -9.44 4.16
CA ARG A 69 -1.95 -10.19 3.78
C ARG A 69 -3.19 -9.30 3.82
N ALA A 70 -3.27 -8.37 4.77
CA ALA A 70 -4.38 -7.42 4.85
C ALA A 70 -4.40 -6.47 3.63
N THR A 71 -3.24 -6.06 3.14
CA THR A 71 -3.14 -5.15 1.97
C THR A 71 -3.30 -5.85 0.62
N ARG A 72 -3.14 -7.18 0.57
CA ARG A 72 -3.19 -7.97 -0.67
C ARG A 72 -4.55 -7.89 -1.37
N LEU A 73 -5.66 -7.93 -0.63
CA LEU A 73 -7.01 -7.89 -1.20
C LEU A 73 -7.34 -6.52 -1.87
N PRO A 74 -7.10 -5.36 -1.21
CA PRO A 74 -7.25 -4.04 -1.83
C PRO A 74 -6.36 -3.81 -3.06
N ILE A 75 -5.17 -4.42 -3.07
CA ILE A 75 -4.26 -4.34 -4.22
C ILE A 75 -4.87 -5.11 -5.40
N TYR A 76 -5.29 -6.37 -5.19
CA TYR A 76 -5.94 -7.15 -6.26
C TYR A 76 -7.25 -6.53 -6.72
N SER A 77 -8.04 -5.91 -5.84
CA SER A 77 -9.26 -5.22 -6.23
C SER A 77 -8.99 -4.00 -7.11
N SER A 78 -7.84 -3.32 -6.94
CA SER A 78 -7.43 -2.22 -7.81
C SER A 78 -7.09 -2.67 -9.24
N PHE A 79 -6.71 -3.95 -9.41
CA PHE A 79 -6.44 -4.56 -10.73
C PHE A 79 -7.64 -5.31 -11.31
N ALA A 80 -8.64 -5.63 -10.50
CA ALA A 80 -9.82 -6.37 -10.93
C ALA A 80 -10.65 -5.53 -11.91
N LYS A 81 -11.21 -6.22 -12.91
CA LYS A 81 -12.16 -5.66 -13.89
C LYS A 81 -13.39 -6.57 -13.91
N GLU A 82 -14.58 -5.98 -13.86
CA GLU A 82 -15.85 -6.70 -14.11
C GLU A 82 -15.98 -8.03 -13.32
N GLY A 83 -15.92 -7.98 -11.99
CA GLY A 83 -16.22 -9.15 -11.13
C GLY A 83 -15.16 -10.27 -11.14
N ASN A 84 -14.03 -10.11 -11.83
CA ASN A 84 -12.98 -11.13 -11.92
C ASN A 84 -12.00 -11.22 -10.72
N LEU A 85 -12.35 -10.60 -9.58
CA LEU A 85 -11.46 -10.50 -8.41
C LEU A 85 -11.02 -11.87 -7.88
N SER A 86 -11.93 -12.84 -7.84
CA SER A 86 -11.64 -14.19 -7.35
C SER A 86 -10.67 -14.95 -8.25
N ASP A 87 -10.78 -14.83 -9.57
CA ASP A 87 -9.86 -15.43 -10.53
C ASP A 87 -8.46 -14.81 -10.41
N LEU A 88 -8.39 -13.48 -10.29
CA LEU A 88 -7.12 -12.79 -10.10
C LEU A 88 -6.45 -13.21 -8.78
N PHE A 89 -7.21 -13.31 -7.70
CA PHE A 89 -6.70 -13.77 -6.42
C PHE A 89 -6.21 -15.22 -6.49
N ALA A 90 -6.98 -16.13 -7.11
CA ALA A 90 -6.60 -17.53 -7.26
C ALA A 90 -5.30 -17.69 -8.08
N LYS A 91 -5.17 -16.97 -9.20
CA LYS A 91 -3.94 -16.94 -10.00
C LYS A 91 -2.77 -16.36 -9.22
N GLY A 92 -2.99 -15.27 -8.49
CA GLY A 92 -1.99 -14.64 -7.64
C GLY A 92 -1.46 -15.57 -6.55
N GLU A 93 -2.35 -16.28 -5.84
CA GLU A 93 -1.98 -17.28 -4.83
C GLU A 93 -1.26 -18.49 -5.45
N ALA A 94 -1.70 -18.97 -6.61
CA ALA A 94 -1.05 -20.07 -7.31
C ALA A 94 0.39 -19.71 -7.69
N ILE A 95 0.60 -18.55 -8.30
CA ILE A 95 1.93 -18.02 -8.67
C ILE A 95 2.78 -17.83 -7.40
N SER A 96 2.23 -17.21 -6.36
CA SER A 96 2.90 -17.01 -5.07
C SER A 96 3.37 -18.34 -4.47
N THR A 97 2.56 -19.39 -4.57
CA THR A 97 2.89 -20.73 -4.05
C THR A 97 3.99 -21.38 -4.87
N LEU A 98 3.91 -21.31 -6.20
CA LEU A 98 4.93 -21.85 -7.10
C LEU A 98 6.30 -21.21 -6.84
N PHE A 99 6.36 -19.88 -6.76
CA PHE A 99 7.61 -19.17 -6.46
C PHE A 99 8.11 -19.44 -5.05
N ASN A 100 7.24 -19.67 -4.07
CA ASN A 100 7.65 -20.06 -2.72
C ASN A 100 8.34 -21.44 -2.71
N VAL A 101 7.77 -22.43 -3.41
CA VAL A 101 8.39 -23.77 -3.54
C VAL A 101 9.73 -23.67 -4.27
N PHE A 102 9.78 -22.92 -5.37
CA PHE A 102 11.00 -22.69 -6.12
C PHE A 102 12.07 -21.99 -5.26
N GLY A 103 11.68 -20.95 -4.51
CA GLY A 103 12.55 -20.20 -3.61
C GLY A 103 13.11 -21.06 -2.48
N ILE A 104 12.33 -21.97 -1.92
CA ILE A 104 12.82 -22.94 -0.93
C ILE A 104 13.84 -23.88 -1.56
N GLY A 105 13.58 -24.40 -2.77
CA GLY A 105 14.53 -25.27 -3.48
C GLY A 105 15.86 -24.56 -3.76
N ALA A 106 15.80 -23.35 -4.32
CA ALA A 106 16.98 -22.52 -4.56
C ALA A 106 17.71 -22.16 -3.25
N GLY A 107 16.95 -21.85 -2.19
CA GLY A 107 17.47 -21.55 -0.86
C GLY A 107 18.24 -22.73 -0.25
N ILE A 108 17.73 -23.96 -0.36
CA ILE A 108 18.43 -25.17 0.10
C ILE A 108 19.72 -25.40 -0.68
N GLN A 109 19.70 -25.19 -2.00
CA GLN A 109 20.90 -25.34 -2.84
C GLN A 109 21.98 -24.29 -2.52
N LEU A 110 21.58 -23.05 -2.20
CA LEU A 110 22.48 -22.00 -1.71
C LEU A 110 22.98 -22.32 -0.30
N ALA A 111 22.11 -22.86 0.56
CA ALA A 111 22.43 -23.24 1.93
C ALA A 111 23.55 -24.31 1.97
N SER A 112 23.50 -25.29 1.06
CA SER A 112 24.45 -26.40 1.00
C SER A 112 25.79 -26.06 0.32
N THR A 113 25.87 -24.96 -0.43
CA THR A 113 27.06 -24.60 -1.21
C THR A 113 27.81 -23.42 -0.58
N VAL A 114 27.26 -22.22 -0.70
CA VAL A 114 27.91 -20.94 -0.36
C VAL A 114 27.75 -20.60 1.12
N CYS A 115 26.63 -20.99 1.72
CA CYS A 115 26.33 -20.72 3.13
C CYS A 115 27.00 -21.72 4.10
N SER A 116 27.96 -22.53 3.66
CA SER A 116 28.75 -23.40 4.54
C SER A 116 29.68 -22.61 5.48
N THR A 117 30.04 -21.37 5.10
CA THR A 117 30.84 -20.46 5.93
C THR A 117 30.03 -19.29 6.44
N MET A 118 30.39 -18.74 7.61
CA MET A 118 29.69 -17.57 8.18
C MET A 118 29.77 -16.34 7.26
N GLN A 119 30.92 -16.11 6.63
CA GLN A 119 31.11 -15.02 5.68
C GLN A 119 30.20 -15.17 4.44
N GLY A 120 30.10 -16.40 3.91
CA GLY A 120 29.20 -16.70 2.79
C GLY A 120 27.73 -16.42 3.13
N LYS A 121 27.28 -16.83 4.34
CA LYS A 121 25.92 -16.52 4.82
C LYS A 121 25.64 -15.02 4.89
N MET A 122 26.59 -14.24 5.40
CA MET A 122 26.43 -12.78 5.53
C MET A 122 26.37 -12.10 4.16
N ILE A 123 27.27 -12.46 3.24
CA ILE A 123 27.32 -11.86 1.89
C ILE A 123 26.05 -12.22 1.12
N VAL A 124 25.68 -13.50 1.07
CA VAL A 124 24.46 -13.95 0.37
C VAL A 124 23.22 -13.35 1.02
N GLY A 125 23.16 -13.28 2.35
CA GLY A 125 22.07 -12.66 3.09
C GLY A 125 21.89 -11.17 2.75
N LEU A 126 22.99 -10.40 2.68
CA LEU A 126 22.95 -8.99 2.28
C LEU A 126 22.54 -8.81 0.81
N LEU A 127 23.01 -9.66 -0.09
CA LEU A 127 22.62 -9.63 -1.50
C LEU A 127 21.13 -9.94 -1.68
N LEU A 128 20.61 -10.97 -1.00
CA LEU A 128 19.20 -11.31 -1.03
C LEU A 128 18.33 -10.21 -0.41
N LEU A 129 18.79 -9.57 0.67
CA LEU A 129 18.13 -8.43 1.29
C LEU A 129 18.06 -7.23 0.33
N ALA A 130 19.16 -6.91 -0.36
CA ALA A 130 19.19 -5.84 -1.34
C ALA A 130 18.25 -6.12 -2.52
N LEU A 131 18.23 -7.36 -3.02
CA LEU A 131 17.29 -7.79 -4.06
C LEU A 131 15.83 -7.69 -3.60
N HIS A 132 15.54 -8.07 -2.35
CA HIS A 132 14.21 -7.95 -1.75
C HIS A 132 13.75 -6.48 -1.69
N ILE A 133 14.57 -5.59 -1.13
CA ILE A 133 14.27 -4.15 -1.06
C ILE A 133 14.04 -3.55 -2.44
N TYR A 134 14.85 -3.93 -3.43
CA TYR A 134 14.67 -3.49 -4.80
C TYR A 134 13.33 -3.98 -5.37
N GLY A 135 13.01 -5.27 -5.21
CA GLY A 135 11.76 -5.87 -5.67
C GLY A 135 10.54 -5.19 -5.07
N VAL A 136 10.54 -4.99 -3.75
CA VAL A 136 9.49 -4.27 -3.02
C VAL A 136 9.35 -2.83 -3.52
N THR A 137 10.48 -2.15 -3.76
CA THR A 137 10.45 -0.77 -4.27
C THR A 137 9.79 -0.70 -5.65
N GLN A 138 10.06 -1.68 -6.52
CA GLN A 138 9.42 -1.76 -7.83
C GLN A 138 7.94 -2.15 -7.73
N GLU A 139 7.58 -3.09 -6.85
CA GLU A 139 6.19 -3.46 -6.57
C GLU A 139 5.37 -2.24 -6.14
N MET A 140 5.91 -1.44 -5.22
CA MET A 140 5.28 -0.22 -4.73
C MET A 140 5.07 0.81 -5.84
N ARG A 141 6.01 0.93 -6.79
CA ARG A 141 5.93 1.84 -7.93
C ARG A 141 4.94 1.34 -9.00
N ALA A 142 4.91 0.04 -9.27
CA ALA A 142 4.11 -0.55 -10.34
C ALA A 142 2.64 -0.73 -9.97
N THR A 143 2.32 -0.90 -8.68
CA THR A 143 0.94 -1.15 -8.24
C THR A 143 0.08 0.11 -8.46
N PRO A 144 -0.98 0.09 -9.28
CA PRO A 144 -1.94 1.18 -9.36
C PRO A 144 -2.77 1.20 -8.08
N VAL A 145 -2.91 2.38 -7.47
CA VAL A 145 -3.88 2.59 -6.39
C VAL A 145 -5.03 3.38 -6.97
N ASN A 146 -6.20 2.77 -6.95
CA ASN A 146 -7.45 3.46 -7.28
C ASN A 146 -8.05 4.17 -6.05
N THR A 147 -7.28 4.34 -4.97
CA THR A 147 -7.69 5.18 -3.84
C THR A 147 -7.21 6.61 -4.07
N LEU A 148 -8.14 7.55 -4.20
CA LEU A 148 -7.82 8.97 -4.14
C LEU A 148 -7.28 9.25 -2.74
N ASN A 149 -6.02 9.71 -2.66
CA ASN A 149 -5.45 10.25 -1.43
C ASN A 149 -6.45 11.26 -0.84
N PRO A 150 -6.84 11.18 0.45
CA PRO A 150 -7.78 12.12 1.08
C PRO A 150 -7.44 13.59 0.81
N GLN A 151 -6.15 13.91 0.68
CA GLN A 151 -5.66 15.24 0.33
C GLN A 151 -6.01 15.64 -1.12
N ARG A 152 -5.93 14.71 -2.08
CA ARG A 152 -6.34 14.94 -3.46
C ARG A 152 -7.86 15.03 -3.59
N THR A 153 -8.60 14.20 -2.86
CA THR A 153 -10.06 14.33 -2.77
C THR A 153 -10.46 15.68 -2.19
N ALA A 154 -9.80 16.13 -1.13
CA ALA A 154 -10.06 17.45 -0.52
C ALA A 154 -9.77 18.60 -1.51
N MET A 155 -8.72 18.51 -2.33
CA MET A 155 -8.45 19.50 -3.37
C MET A 155 -9.51 19.49 -4.48
N ILE A 156 -9.91 18.31 -4.97
CA ILE A 156 -10.97 18.20 -5.99
C ILE A 156 -12.30 18.74 -5.46
N VAL A 157 -12.65 18.43 -4.21
CA VAL A 157 -13.86 18.96 -3.56
C VAL A 157 -13.76 20.47 -3.38
N ALA A 158 -12.60 21.00 -2.97
CA ALA A 158 -12.39 22.45 -2.85
C ALA A 158 -12.50 23.17 -4.19
N ASP A 159 -11.95 22.60 -5.26
CA ASP A 159 -12.05 23.16 -6.62
C ASP A 159 -13.47 23.07 -7.16
N PHE A 160 -14.18 21.97 -6.91
CA PHE A 160 -15.59 21.82 -7.25
C PHE A 160 -16.46 22.87 -6.54
N ILE A 161 -16.25 23.12 -5.25
CA ILE A 161 -16.97 24.14 -4.48
C ILE A 161 -16.68 25.55 -5.03
N LYS A 162 -15.43 25.85 -5.40
CA LYS A 162 -15.06 27.15 -6.00
C LYS A 162 -15.71 27.35 -7.37
N LEU A 163 -15.66 26.35 -8.25
CA LEU A 163 -16.31 26.38 -9.56
C LEU A 163 -17.82 26.58 -9.43
N TRP A 164 -18.45 25.89 -8.47
CA TRP A 164 -19.88 26.04 -8.19
C TRP A 164 -20.24 27.44 -7.69
N ALA A 165 -19.44 28.01 -6.77
CA ALA A 165 -19.66 29.37 -6.26
C ALA A 165 -19.56 30.44 -7.36
N ILE A 166 -18.60 30.32 -8.28
CA ILE A 166 -18.44 31.24 -9.41
C ILE A 166 -19.65 31.13 -10.36
N ASN A 167 -20.09 29.91 -10.65
CA ASN A 167 -21.21 29.70 -11.57
C ASN A 167 -22.54 30.20 -10.98
N SER A 168 -22.74 30.07 -9.67
CA SER A 168 -23.91 30.63 -8.98
C SER A 168 -23.97 32.16 -9.09
N GLN A 169 -22.84 32.85 -8.87
CA GLN A 169 -22.81 34.31 -8.98
C GLN A 169 -22.98 34.79 -10.43
N PHE A 170 -22.48 34.03 -11.40
CA PHE A 170 -22.62 34.36 -12.81
C PHE A 170 -24.08 34.22 -13.29
N VAL A 171 -24.79 33.18 -12.85
CA VAL A 171 -26.22 32.98 -13.15
C VAL A 171 -27.08 34.08 -12.52
N GLU A 172 -26.78 34.48 -11.28
CA GLU A 172 -27.51 35.54 -10.57
C GLU A 172 -27.28 36.92 -11.23
N PHE A 173 -26.07 37.19 -11.72
CA PHE A 173 -25.75 38.41 -12.49
C PHE A 173 -26.48 38.47 -13.84
N ILE A 174 -26.56 37.36 -14.57
CA ILE A 174 -27.32 37.30 -15.85
C ILE A 174 -28.81 37.54 -15.61
N LEU A 175 -29.39 36.89 -14.59
CA LEU A 175 -30.80 37.09 -14.24
C LEU A 175 -31.11 38.53 -13.84
N LEU A 176 -30.21 39.19 -13.11
CA LEU A 176 -30.35 40.62 -12.77
C LEU A 176 -30.24 41.53 -14.00
N GLN A 177 -29.30 41.28 -14.92
CA GLN A 177 -29.20 42.04 -16.17
C GLN A 177 -30.48 41.91 -17.01
N GLN A 178 -30.99 40.68 -17.14
CA GLN A 178 -32.18 40.41 -17.95
C GLN A 178 -33.46 40.99 -17.33
N LEU A 179 -33.54 41.00 -15.98
CA LEU A 179 -34.61 41.68 -15.25
C LEU A 179 -34.54 43.20 -15.44
N VAL A 180 -33.35 43.80 -15.38
CA VAL A 180 -33.15 45.24 -15.60
C VAL A 180 -33.53 45.65 -17.03
N GLU A 181 -33.12 44.89 -18.04
CA GLU A 181 -33.52 45.13 -19.44
C GLU A 181 -35.04 45.02 -19.62
N THR A 182 -35.66 43.99 -19.04
CA THR A 182 -37.12 43.80 -19.08
C THR A 182 -37.86 44.97 -18.40
N ILE A 183 -37.36 45.47 -17.28
CA ILE A 183 -37.95 46.63 -16.59
C ILE A 183 -37.80 47.89 -17.43
N LEU A 184 -36.62 48.14 -18.01
CA LEU A 184 -36.35 49.30 -18.88
C LEU A 184 -37.24 49.32 -20.13
N ASP A 185 -37.47 48.16 -20.75
CA ASP A 185 -38.34 48.06 -21.92
C ASP A 185 -39.81 48.30 -21.57
N ASN A 186 -40.28 47.79 -20.44
CA ASN A 186 -41.64 48.06 -19.95
C ASN A 186 -41.86 49.54 -19.58
N VAL A 187 -40.85 50.20 -19.00
CA VAL A 187 -40.91 51.65 -18.70
C VAL A 187 -40.94 52.50 -19.98
N LYS A 188 -40.19 52.12 -21.02
CA LYS A 188 -40.25 52.80 -22.34
C LYS A 188 -41.61 52.66 -23.00
N LEU A 189 -42.24 51.48 -22.92
CA LEU A 189 -43.59 51.22 -23.44
C LEU A 189 -44.68 52.05 -22.73
N MET A 190 -44.49 52.38 -21.44
CA MET A 190 -45.43 53.21 -20.68
C MET A 190 -45.32 54.72 -20.94
N MET A 191 -44.23 55.18 -21.57
CA MET A 191 -44.01 56.61 -21.86
C MET A 191 -44.35 57.01 -23.32
N GLN A 192 -45.02 56.12 -24.06
CA GLN A 192 -45.65 56.40 -25.36
C GLN A 192 -47.17 56.46 -25.20
#